data_AF-A0A9W7YPX4-F1
#
_entry.id   AF-A0A9W7YPX4-F1
#
_cell.length_a   1.000
_cell.length_b   1.000
_cell.length_c   1.000
_cell.angle_alpha   90.00
_cell.angle_beta   90.00
_cell.angle_gamma   90.00
#
_symmetry.space_group_name_H-M   'P 1'
#
loop_
_entity.id
_entity.type
_entity.pdbx_description
1 polymer ?
#
loop_
_entity_poly.entity_id
_entity_poly.type
_entity_poly.pdbx_seq_one_letter_code
_entity_poly.pdbx_strand_id
1 'polypeptide(L)' 'PRVVCPAMNPMMWEHPITAQQIAELQQLGFMVVSPIAKGLACGDVGMGAMAEPEEIAKHVVDQLLQGSS' A
#
# COMPACT_ATOMS: atom_id res chain seq x y z
N PRO A 1 -0.25 15.51 4.01
CA PRO A 1 -0.43 14.05 4.22
C PRO A 1 0.84 13.30 3.81
N ARG A 2 1.17 12.19 4.45
CA ARG A 2 2.29 11.31 4.05
C ARG A 2 1.69 9.97 3.61
N VAL A 3 1.99 9.53 2.40
CA VAL A 3 1.40 8.32 1.81
C VAL A 3 2.51 7.37 1.39
N VAL A 4 2.35 6.08 1.68
CA VAL A 4 3.23 5.00 1.24
C VAL A 4 2.42 3.97 0.45
N CYS A 5 3.02 3.49 -0.64
CA CYS A 5 2.41 2.50 -1.53
C CYS A 5 3.38 1.31 -1.64
N PRO A 6 3.23 0.26 -0.81
CA PRO A 6 4.13 -0.88 -0.81
C PRO A 6 4.15 -1.60 -2.15
N ALA A 7 5.34 -2.01 -2.59
CA ALA A 7 5.57 -2.78 -3.80
C ALA A 7 6.65 -3.83 -3.53
N MET A 8 6.26 -5.10 -3.39
CA MET A 8 7.16 -6.19 -3.04
C MET A 8 6.59 -7.54 -3.51
N ASN A 9 7.41 -8.59 -3.50
CA ASN A 9 6.89 -9.92 -3.80
C ASN A 9 5.92 -10.42 -2.70
N PRO A 10 5.02 -11.37 -2.99
CA PRO A 10 4.03 -11.82 -2.02
C PRO A 10 4.59 -12.43 -0.74
N MET A 11 5.70 -13.16 -0.83
CA MET A 11 6.37 -13.74 0.34
C MET A 11 6.90 -12.66 1.30
N MET A 12 7.36 -11.52 0.77
CA MET A 12 7.74 -10.37 1.58
C MET A 12 6.51 -9.70 2.19
N TRP A 13 5.41 -9.59 1.44
CA TRP A 13 4.17 -8.98 1.95
C TRP A 13 3.58 -9.78 3.12
N GLU A 14 3.59 -11.12 3.01
CA GLU A 14 3.10 -12.04 4.04
C GLU A 14 4.04 -12.19 5.23
N HIS A 15 5.27 -11.65 5.15
CA HIS A 15 6.24 -11.77 6.22
C HIS A 15 5.79 -11.00 7.48
N PRO A 16 5.87 -11.59 8.70
CA PRO A 16 5.41 -10.94 9.93
C PRO A 16 6.05 -9.57 10.22
N ILE A 17 7.32 -9.39 9.83
CA ILE A 17 8.02 -8.09 9.97
C ILE A 17 7.34 -7.01 9.11
N THR A 18 6.86 -7.34 7.92
CA THR A 18 6.16 -6.37 7.06
C THR A 18 4.89 -5.90 7.73
N ALA A 19 4.11 -6.79 8.35
CA ALA A 19 2.93 -6.41 9.11
C ALA A 19 3.27 -5.45 10.28
N GLN A 20 4.38 -5.69 10.98
CA GLN A 20 4.85 -4.80 12.06
C GLN A 20 5.26 -3.42 11.53
N GLN A 21 6.01 -3.36 10.42
CA GLN A 21 6.44 -2.11 9.80
C GLN A 21 5.26 -1.29 9.28
N ILE A 22 4.25 -1.95 8.69
CA ILE A 22 3.02 -1.27 8.24
C ILE A 22 2.27 -0.68 9.44
N ALA A 23 2.16 -1.41 10.55
CA ALA A 23 1.53 -0.90 11.76
C ALA A 23 2.28 0.30 12.34
N GLU A 24 3.62 0.27 12.35
CA GLU A 24 4.45 1.39 12.81
C GLU A 24 4.27 2.64 11.93
N LEU A 25 4.25 2.46 10.60
CA LEU A 25 3.97 3.56 9.66
C LEU A 25 2.61 4.20 9.92
N GLN A 26 1.57 3.39 10.15
CA GLN A 26 0.24 3.88 10.48
C GLN A 26 0.23 4.64 11.81
N GLN A 27 0.91 4.14 12.85
CA GLN A 27 1.06 4.83 14.14
C GLN A 27 1.78 6.19 14.00
N LEU A 28 2.76 6.27 13.10
CA LEU A 28 3.47 7.51 12.79
C LEU A 28 2.64 8.50 11.95
N GLY A 29 1.41 8.14 11.57
CA GLY A 29 0.52 8.98 10.77
C GLY A 29 0.81 8.95 9.28
N PHE A 30 1.44 7.88 8.78
CA PHE A 30 1.45 7.59 7.35
C PHE A 30 0.15 6.89 6.95
N MET A 31 -0.37 7.29 5.80
CA MET A 31 -1.38 6.53 5.10
C MET A 31 -0.72 5.44 4.28
N VAL A 32 -1.20 4.22 4.42
CA VAL A 32 -0.75 3.07 3.65
C VAL A 32 -1.81 2.74 2.62
N VAL A 33 -1.48 2.86 1.34
CA VAL A 33 -2.31 2.32 0.25
C VAL A 33 -1.92 0.85 0.09
N SER A 34 -2.85 -0.06 0.39
CA SER A 34 -2.57 -1.50 0.32
C SER A 34 -2.11 -1.92 -1.08
N PRO A 35 -1.15 -2.88 -1.18
CA PRO A 35 -0.84 -3.48 -2.46
C PRO A 35 -2.04 -4.27 -2.97
N ILE A 36 -2.01 -4.64 -4.25
CA ILE A 36 -3.02 -5.45 -4.91
C ILE A 36 -2.46 -6.83 -5.26
N ALA A 37 -3.36 -7.78 -5.47
CA ALA A 37 -3.03 -9.05 -6.08
C ALA A 37 -2.88 -8.85 -7.59
N LYS A 38 -1.72 -9.20 -8.15
CA LYS A 38 -1.49 -9.27 -9.60
C LYS A 38 -0.81 -10.58 -9.93
N GLY A 39 -1.12 -11.13 -11.10
CA GLY A 39 -0.41 -12.28 -11.63
C GLY A 39 1.04 -11.93 -11.91
N LEU A 40 1.97 -12.68 -11.32
CA LEU A 40 3.37 -12.62 -11.65
C LEU A 40 3.62 -13.35 -12.98
N ALA A 41 4.70 -13.00 -13.68
CA ALA A 41 5.07 -13.64 -14.95
C ALA A 41 5.29 -15.17 -14.83
N CYS A 42 5.44 -15.69 -13.61
CA CYS A 42 5.57 -17.13 -13.31
C CYS A 42 4.23 -17.88 -13.17
N GLY A 43 3.08 -17.19 -13.19
CA GLY A 43 1.76 -17.79 -13.00
C GLY A 43 1.24 -17.78 -11.55
N ASP A 44 2.07 -17.36 -10.59
CA ASP A 44 1.65 -17.16 -9.21
C ASP A 44 0.83 -15.87 -9.06
N VAL A 45 -0.30 -15.96 -8.34
CA VAL A 45 -1.12 -14.80 -7.96
C VAL A 45 -0.91 -14.56 -6.47
N GLY A 46 -0.46 -13.36 -6.10
CA GLY A 46 -0.28 -13.00 -4.70
C GLY A 46 -0.32 -11.50 -4.48
N MET A 47 -0.61 -11.11 -3.23
CA MET A 47 -0.64 -9.72 -2.80
C MET A 47 0.77 -9.15 -2.74
N GLY A 48 1.00 -7.97 -3.31
CA GLY A 48 2.31 -7.32 -3.17
C GLY A 48 2.65 -6.33 -4.28
N ALA A 49 1.95 -6.40 -5.42
CA ALA A 49 2.08 -5.39 -6.45
C ALA A 49 1.55 -4.04 -5.93
N MET A 50 2.21 -2.95 -6.29
CA MET A 50 1.72 -1.61 -5.99
C MET A 50 0.30 -1.43 -6.57
N ALA A 51 -0.57 -0.73 -5.83
CA ALA A 51 -1.84 -0.26 -6.37
C ALA A 51 -1.63 0.56 -7.66
N GLU A 52 -2.64 0.62 -8.52
CA GLU A 52 -2.51 1.37 -9.76
C GLU A 52 -2.34 2.87 -9.49
N PRO A 53 -1.57 3.61 -10.33
CA PRO A 53 -1.36 5.03 -10.15
C PRO A 53 -2.66 5.84 -10.01
N GLU A 54 -3.72 5.46 -10.75
CA GLU A 54 -5.03 6.10 -10.69
C GLU A 54 -5.71 5.91 -9.33
N GLU A 55 -5.59 4.72 -8.73
CA GLU A 55 -6.14 4.44 -7.39
C GLU A 55 -5.37 5.19 -6.30
N ILE A 56 -4.04 5.26 -6.44
CA ILE A 56 -3.18 6.03 -5.54
C ILE A 56 -3.55 7.51 -5.62
N ALA A 57 -3.65 8.07 -6.83
CA ALA A 57 -4.01 9.47 -7.05
C ALA A 57 -5.37 9.79 -6.44
N LYS A 58 -6.37 8.91 -6.64
CA LYS A 58 -7.69 9.04 -6.02
C LYS A 58 -7.60 9.09 -4.49
N HIS A 59 -6.86 8.17 -3.86
CA HIS A 59 -6.66 8.17 -2.40
C HIS A 59 -6.03 9.45 -1.89
N VAL A 60 -5.00 9.95 -2.58
CA VAL A 60 -4.30 11.19 -2.21
C VAL A 60 -5.24 12.39 -2.30
N VAL A 61 -6.02 12.51 -3.38
CA VAL A 61 -7.00 13.59 -3.57
C VAL A 61 -8.07 13.54 -2.48
N ASP A 62 -8.66 12.37 -2.23
CA ASP A 62 -9.71 12.19 -1.22
C ASP A 62 -9.21 12.65 0.16
N GLN A 63 -7.94 12.39 0.51
CA GLN A 63 -7.32 12.86 1.75
C GLN A 63 -7.04 14.36 1.81
N LEU A 64 -6.54 14.95 0.73
CA LEU A 64 -6.28 16.39 0.69
C LEU A 64 -7.57 17.21 0.88
N LEU A 65 -8.68 16.69 0.35
CA LEU A 65 -9.99 17.32 0.48
C LEU A 65 -10.58 17.16 1.90
N GLN A 66 -10.33 16.05 2.59
CA GLN A 66 -10.78 15.83 3.97
C GLN A 66 -10.07 16.71 5.00
N GLY A 67 -8.82 17.13 4.74
CA GLY A 67 -8.02 17.99 5.62
C GLY A 67 -8.29 19.50 5.50
N SER A 68 -9.31 19.91 4.73
CA SER A 68 -9.64 21.33 4.48
C SER A 68 -10.78 21.86 5.36
N SER A 69 -11.01 21.26 6.54
CA SER A 69 -12.00 21.70 7.54
C SER A 69 -11.34 22.07 8.86
#